data_AF-A0A6G0TH83-F1
#
_entry.id   AF-A0A6G0TH83-F1
#
_cell.length_a   1.000
_cell.length_b   1.000
_cell.length_c   1.000
_cell.angle_alpha   90.00
_cell.angle_beta   90.00
_cell.angle_gamma   90.00
#
_symmetry.space_group_name_H-M   'P 1'
#
loop_
_entity.id
_entity.type
_entity.pdbx_description
1 polymer ?
#
loop_
_entity_poly.entity_id
_entity_poly.type
_entity_poly.pdbx_seq_one_letter_code
_entity_poly.pdbx_strand_id
1 'polypeptide(L)'
;MKSKTFIESIIILALTNGGRRPLLWLCIICHGLVVECICYLMAEIDNFWHSSAPIMFFRHRLPLYVIILYSVFYYIAIEIAYRTNKTKVGFIATVGLNIFLIDLPYDIMGIKFIHWTWHDTDPNIEDRMYWVPWTSYYFHMVFSASFVFWFFIKGVDLDKTYTPTTETSTSLKAIFLSTPCGILCFSVLYHPLHDLYNVSTQIIMMFLIALYILLSILKRKPRKMFNRPSSIILYLIVYYSTFLCFAIWGKPENEISFGPHEEIGPCNITVSSFGTELKKRKYLCIEDYNEDFDFHCVEDVPAQHTKIYTICGTPFKNRIEYVVLIITIIIIAFTQFSESFKIIKQIKKPH
;
A
#
# COMPACT_ATOMS: atom_id res chain seq x y z
N MET A 1 -25.46 -14.50 -6.47
CA MET A 1 -24.35 -15.39 -6.92
C MET A 1 -23.48 -14.72 -8.01
N LYS A 2 -22.93 -13.51 -7.75
CA LYS A 2 -22.17 -12.68 -8.73
C LYS A 2 -21.04 -11.85 -8.08
N SER A 3 -20.43 -12.36 -7.01
CA SER A 3 -19.34 -11.66 -6.28
C SER A 3 -18.01 -12.42 -6.29
N LYS A 4 -17.97 -13.67 -6.82
CA LYS A 4 -16.72 -14.44 -6.99
C LYS A 4 -15.83 -13.97 -8.16
N THR A 5 -16.33 -13.10 -9.04
CA THR A 5 -15.82 -12.99 -10.42
C THR A 5 -14.72 -11.97 -10.69
N PHE A 6 -14.25 -11.16 -9.72
CA PHE A 6 -13.34 -10.04 -10.03
C PHE A 6 -11.89 -10.26 -9.63
N ILE A 7 -11.61 -10.70 -8.40
CA ILE A 7 -10.24 -11.02 -7.96
C ILE A 7 -9.74 -12.28 -8.68
N GLU A 8 -10.61 -13.29 -8.83
CA GLU A 8 -10.36 -14.45 -9.68
C GLU A 8 -9.93 -14.00 -11.09
N SER A 9 -10.51 -12.93 -11.64
CA SER A 9 -10.16 -12.45 -12.98
C SER A 9 -8.73 -11.91 -13.12
N ILE A 10 -8.14 -11.31 -12.08
CA ILE A 10 -6.77 -10.76 -12.14
C ILE A 10 -5.73 -11.87 -11.97
N ILE A 11 -5.97 -12.83 -11.07
CA ILE A 11 -5.11 -14.01 -10.93
C ILE A 11 -5.19 -14.85 -12.20
N ILE A 12 -6.40 -15.09 -12.71
CA ILE A 12 -6.60 -15.78 -13.98
C ILE A 12 -5.88 -15.02 -15.11
N LEU A 13 -5.95 -13.69 -15.15
CA LEU A 13 -5.20 -12.89 -16.13
C LEU A 13 -3.69 -13.13 -16.06
N ALA A 14 -3.12 -13.19 -14.85
CA ALA A 14 -1.71 -13.48 -14.64
C ALA A 14 -1.34 -14.89 -15.15
N LEU A 15 -2.21 -15.88 -14.89
CA LEU A 15 -2.05 -17.26 -15.35
C LEU A 15 -2.21 -17.38 -16.87
N THR A 16 -3.19 -16.71 -17.48
CA THR A 16 -3.48 -16.80 -18.92
C THR A 16 -2.46 -16.08 -19.78
N ASN A 17 -1.92 -14.94 -19.30
CA ASN A 17 -0.91 -14.19 -20.05
C ASN A 17 0.47 -14.86 -20.02
N GLY A 18 0.70 -15.82 -19.12
CA GLY A 18 1.93 -16.60 -19.03
C GLY A 18 3.19 -15.75 -18.81
N GLY A 19 4.33 -16.27 -19.28
CA GLY A 19 5.64 -15.67 -19.05
C GLY A 19 6.03 -15.72 -17.57
N ARG A 20 6.51 -14.60 -17.02
CA ARG A 20 6.92 -14.48 -15.61
C ARG A 20 5.78 -14.10 -14.67
N ARG A 21 4.57 -13.84 -15.18
CA ARG A 21 3.44 -13.32 -14.39
C ARG A 21 2.96 -14.27 -13.28
N PRO A 22 2.83 -15.59 -13.48
CA PRO A 22 2.47 -16.51 -12.40
C PRO A 22 3.51 -16.50 -11.26
N LEU A 23 4.80 -16.53 -11.63
CA LEU A 23 5.90 -16.49 -10.68
C LEU A 23 5.97 -15.14 -9.95
N LEU A 24 5.74 -14.04 -10.67
CA LEU A 24 5.65 -12.70 -10.11
C LEU A 24 4.56 -12.65 -9.03
N TRP A 25 3.37 -13.17 -9.31
CA TRP A 25 2.26 -13.18 -8.36
C TRP A 25 2.61 -13.93 -7.07
N LEU A 26 3.21 -15.12 -7.21
CA LEU A 26 3.70 -15.90 -6.06
C LEU A 26 4.75 -15.12 -5.26
N CYS A 27 5.71 -14.49 -5.93
CA CYS A 27 6.76 -13.71 -5.27
C CYS A 27 6.21 -12.49 -4.54
N ILE A 28 5.18 -11.84 -5.08
CA ILE A 28 4.51 -10.72 -4.43
C ILE A 28 3.85 -11.18 -3.12
N ILE A 29 3.10 -12.29 -3.13
CA ILE A 29 2.49 -12.85 -1.92
C ILE A 29 3.56 -13.17 -0.89
N CYS A 30 4.62 -13.88 -1.29
CA CYS A 30 5.70 -14.25 -0.37
C CYS A 30 6.44 -13.02 0.18
N HIS A 31 6.68 -12.01 -0.66
CA HIS A 31 7.25 -10.73 -0.22
C HIS A 31 6.36 -10.04 0.83
N GLY A 32 5.06 -9.91 0.55
CA GLY A 32 4.10 -9.33 1.49
C GLY A 32 4.11 -10.09 2.83
N LEU A 33 4.07 -11.42 2.80
CA LEU A 33 4.17 -12.23 4.02
C LEU A 33 5.47 -11.96 4.80
N VAL A 34 6.61 -11.83 4.13
CA VAL A 34 7.88 -11.50 4.80
C VAL A 34 7.82 -10.12 5.46
N VAL A 35 7.27 -9.12 4.76
CA VAL A 35 7.09 -7.76 5.28
C VAL A 35 6.21 -7.76 6.52
N GLU A 36 5.00 -8.33 6.42
CA GLU A 36 4.04 -8.40 7.52
C GLU A 36 4.60 -9.15 8.73
N CYS A 37 5.30 -10.28 8.51
CA CYS A 37 5.98 -11.00 9.59
C CYS A 37 6.96 -10.10 10.35
N ILE A 38 7.75 -9.28 9.64
CA ILE A 38 8.72 -8.40 10.27
C ILE A 38 8.01 -7.32 11.10
N CYS A 39 6.97 -6.70 10.54
CA CYS A 39 6.18 -5.68 11.24
C CYS A 39 5.57 -6.22 12.55
N TYR A 40 5.05 -7.45 12.55
CA TYR A 40 4.42 -8.02 13.76
C TYR A 40 5.40 -8.63 14.77
N LEU A 41 6.60 -9.03 14.33
CA LEU A 41 7.60 -9.65 15.21
C LEU A 41 8.50 -8.62 15.88
N MET A 42 8.66 -7.44 15.30
CA MET A 42 9.49 -6.36 15.84
C MET A 42 8.63 -5.33 16.56
N ALA A 43 8.65 -5.32 17.89
CA ALA A 43 7.86 -4.42 18.71
C ALA A 43 8.09 -2.92 18.42
N GLU A 44 9.28 -2.56 17.93
CA GLU A 44 9.62 -1.19 17.53
C GLU A 44 8.83 -0.73 16.29
N ILE A 45 8.49 -1.67 15.39
CA ILE A 45 7.82 -1.43 14.10
C ILE A 45 6.31 -1.72 14.19
N ASP A 46 5.87 -2.54 15.15
CA ASP A 46 4.46 -2.86 15.36
C ASP A 46 3.66 -1.59 15.68
N ASN A 47 2.92 -1.08 14.69
CA ASN A 47 2.27 0.23 14.75
C ASN A 47 0.92 0.31 14.02
N PHE A 48 0.35 -0.81 13.58
CA PHE A 48 -0.99 -0.85 12.99
C PHE A 48 -1.77 -2.10 13.35
N TRP A 49 -3.10 -2.01 13.35
CA TRP A 49 -3.99 -3.11 13.71
C TRP A 49 -5.18 -3.22 12.78
N HIS A 50 -5.33 -4.37 12.11
CA HIS A 50 -6.49 -4.62 11.26
C HIS A 50 -7.73 -5.05 12.08
N SER A 51 -8.89 -4.59 11.62
CA SER A 51 -10.20 -5.10 12.02
C SER A 51 -10.32 -6.60 11.76
N SER A 52 -11.16 -7.29 12.54
CA SER A 52 -11.41 -8.72 12.35
C SER A 52 -12.10 -8.98 11.02
N ALA A 53 -11.55 -9.92 10.26
CA ALA A 53 -12.13 -10.44 9.03
C ALA A 53 -12.51 -11.93 9.18
N PRO A 54 -13.30 -12.50 8.24
CA PRO A 54 -13.69 -13.90 8.31
C PRO A 54 -12.52 -14.90 8.37
N ILE A 55 -11.37 -14.55 7.80
CA ILE A 55 -10.16 -15.37 7.84
C ILE A 55 -8.99 -14.49 8.27
N MET A 56 -8.41 -14.85 9.42
CA MET A 56 -7.29 -14.14 10.04
C MET A 56 -6.10 -15.09 10.25
N PHE A 57 -4.90 -14.56 10.03
CA PHE A 57 -3.62 -15.22 10.28
C PHE A 57 -2.83 -14.47 11.35
N PHE A 58 -1.68 -15.03 11.75
CA PHE A 58 -0.73 -14.39 12.70
C PHE A 58 -1.40 -13.85 13.97
N ARG A 59 -2.08 -14.72 14.74
CA ARG A 59 -2.76 -14.34 15.99
C ARG A 59 -3.75 -13.17 15.81
N HIS A 60 -4.56 -13.22 14.76
CA HIS A 60 -5.54 -12.20 14.40
C HIS A 60 -4.96 -10.86 13.92
N ARG A 61 -3.69 -10.81 13.49
CA ARG A 61 -3.07 -9.57 12.99
C ARG A 61 -3.20 -9.40 11.48
N LEU A 62 -3.21 -10.49 10.72
CA LEU A 62 -3.17 -10.45 9.25
C LEU A 62 -4.44 -11.03 8.60
N PRO A 63 -5.35 -10.21 8.08
CA PRO A 63 -6.51 -10.68 7.34
C PRO A 63 -6.14 -11.30 5.99
N LEU A 64 -6.88 -12.33 5.55
CA LEU A 64 -6.70 -12.91 4.21
C LEU A 64 -6.90 -11.87 3.09
N TYR A 65 -7.82 -10.93 3.28
CA TYR A 65 -8.12 -9.93 2.25
C TYR A 65 -6.91 -9.02 1.98
N VAL A 66 -6.09 -8.71 3.00
CA VAL A 66 -4.89 -7.89 2.87
C VAL A 66 -3.84 -8.58 2.00
N ILE A 67 -3.61 -9.88 2.24
CA ILE A 67 -2.69 -10.71 1.45
C ILE A 67 -3.07 -10.66 -0.04
N ILE A 68 -4.36 -10.77 -0.33
CA ILE A 68 -4.89 -10.76 -1.70
C ILE A 68 -4.83 -9.35 -2.30
N LEU A 69 -5.29 -8.34 -1.56
CA LEU A 69 -5.45 -6.96 -2.03
C LEU A 69 -4.11 -6.34 -2.40
N TYR A 70 -3.12 -6.40 -1.50
CA TYR A 70 -1.78 -5.86 -1.79
C TYR A 70 -1.11 -6.60 -2.95
N SER A 71 -1.39 -7.89 -3.12
CA SER A 71 -0.91 -8.64 -4.28
C SER A 71 -1.50 -8.11 -5.59
N VAL A 72 -2.79 -7.76 -5.60
CA VAL A 72 -3.44 -7.12 -6.74
C VAL A 72 -2.84 -5.74 -7.02
N PHE A 73 -2.56 -4.94 -5.99
CA PHE A 73 -1.97 -3.60 -6.15
C PHE A 73 -0.60 -3.68 -6.83
N TYR A 74 0.29 -4.52 -6.30
CA TYR A 74 1.61 -4.77 -6.88
C TYR A 74 1.52 -5.25 -8.33
N TYR A 75 0.68 -6.25 -8.61
CA TYR A 75 0.55 -6.77 -9.96
C TYR A 75 0.05 -5.72 -10.96
N ILE A 76 -1.00 -4.97 -10.61
CA ILE A 76 -1.57 -3.93 -11.47
C ILE A 76 -0.55 -2.81 -11.69
N ALA A 77 0.11 -2.33 -10.64
CA ALA A 77 1.14 -1.30 -10.76
C ALA A 77 2.28 -1.72 -11.70
N ILE A 78 2.73 -2.98 -11.59
CA ILE A 78 3.77 -3.57 -12.42
C ILE A 78 3.31 -3.71 -13.88
N GLU A 79 2.11 -4.21 -14.14
CA GLU A 79 1.57 -4.33 -15.51
C GLU A 79 1.40 -2.97 -16.19
N ILE A 80 0.93 -1.95 -15.47
CA ILE A 80 0.81 -0.59 -15.99
C ILE A 80 2.19 -0.03 -16.33
N ALA A 81 3.17 -0.17 -15.44
CA ALA A 81 4.53 0.31 -15.65
C ALA A 81 5.25 -0.43 -16.79
N TYR A 82 5.00 -1.74 -16.94
CA TYR A 82 5.59 -2.59 -17.97
C TYR A 82 5.24 -2.11 -19.38
N ARG A 83 4.03 -1.58 -19.54
CA ARG A 83 3.52 -1.03 -20.80
C ARG A 83 4.17 0.30 -21.17
N THR A 84 4.54 1.13 -20.20
CA THR A 84 5.09 2.47 -20.43
C THR A 84 6.62 2.54 -20.37
N ASN A 85 7.30 1.51 -19.88
CA ASN A 85 8.74 1.55 -19.64
C ASN A 85 9.48 0.27 -20.06
N LYS A 86 10.52 0.45 -20.89
CA LYS A 86 11.54 -0.56 -21.19
C LYS A 86 12.83 -0.37 -20.39
N THR A 87 13.05 0.80 -19.79
CA THR A 87 14.24 1.05 -18.97
C THR A 87 13.99 0.55 -17.55
N LYS A 88 15.03 0.03 -16.90
CA LYS A 88 14.91 -0.49 -15.53
C LYS A 88 14.57 0.63 -14.54
N VAL A 89 15.27 1.76 -14.62
CA VAL A 89 15.07 2.90 -13.71
C VAL A 89 13.69 3.53 -13.86
N GLY A 90 13.26 3.81 -15.10
CA GLY A 90 11.93 4.37 -15.34
C GLY A 90 10.82 3.42 -14.89
N PHE A 91 11.00 2.12 -15.13
CA PHE A 91 10.07 1.09 -14.68
C PHE A 91 9.94 1.04 -13.16
N ILE A 92 11.05 0.98 -12.41
CA ILE A 92 11.04 0.96 -10.94
C ILE A 92 10.33 2.19 -10.37
N ALA A 93 10.70 3.39 -10.83
CA ALA A 93 10.08 4.63 -10.36
C ALA A 93 8.58 4.69 -10.68
N THR A 94 8.19 4.24 -11.88
CA THR A 94 6.78 4.20 -12.28
C THR A 94 5.98 3.20 -11.45
N VAL A 95 6.55 2.04 -11.07
CA VAL A 95 5.86 1.10 -10.18
C VAL A 95 5.60 1.73 -8.81
N GLY A 96 6.60 2.40 -8.21
CA GLY A 96 6.42 3.08 -6.93
C GLY A 96 5.30 4.12 -6.97
N LEU A 97 5.27 4.97 -8.00
CA LEU A 97 4.17 5.95 -8.19
C LEU A 97 2.81 5.29 -8.41
N ASN A 98 2.77 4.21 -9.19
CA ASN A 98 1.52 3.50 -9.45
C ASN A 98 0.98 2.87 -8.17
N ILE A 99 1.85 2.31 -7.33
CA ILE A 99 1.46 1.76 -6.02
C ILE A 99 0.89 2.87 -5.16
N PHE A 100 1.61 3.98 -5.00
CA PHE A 100 1.13 5.14 -4.25
C PHE A 100 -0.27 5.56 -4.68
N LEU A 101 -0.51 5.75 -5.99
CA LEU A 101 -1.81 6.20 -6.48
C LEU A 101 -2.94 5.17 -6.29
N ILE A 102 -2.63 3.88 -6.42
CA ILE A 102 -3.60 2.81 -6.17
C ILE A 102 -3.93 2.75 -4.68
N ASP A 103 -2.95 2.88 -3.81
CA ASP A 103 -3.07 2.70 -2.36
C ASP A 103 -3.75 3.89 -1.67
N LEU A 104 -3.47 5.11 -2.13
CA LEU A 104 -3.98 6.37 -1.57
C LEU A 104 -5.49 6.39 -1.23
N PRO A 105 -6.43 6.06 -2.14
CA PRO A 105 -7.85 6.05 -1.80
C PRO A 105 -8.24 4.91 -0.84
N TYR A 106 -7.51 3.80 -0.86
CA TYR A 106 -7.75 2.66 0.03
C TYR A 106 -7.35 3.01 1.45
N ASP A 107 -6.19 3.63 1.64
CA ASP A 107 -5.70 4.01 2.95
C ASP A 107 -6.59 5.06 3.62
N ILE A 108 -6.91 6.14 2.89
CA ILE A 108 -7.73 7.24 3.41
C ILE A 108 -9.12 6.76 3.81
N MET A 109 -9.76 5.97 2.95
CA MET A 109 -11.11 5.47 3.22
C MET A 109 -11.09 4.30 4.19
N GLY A 110 -10.06 3.46 4.16
CA GLY A 110 -9.91 2.31 5.04
C GLY A 110 -9.78 2.72 6.50
N ILE A 111 -8.94 3.72 6.80
CA ILE A 111 -8.86 4.30 8.15
C ILE A 111 -10.17 4.97 8.55
N LYS A 112 -10.80 5.74 7.65
CA LYS A 112 -12.06 6.41 7.97
C LYS A 112 -13.20 5.44 8.29
N PHE A 113 -13.21 4.27 7.65
CA PHE A 113 -14.14 3.17 7.91
C PHE A 113 -13.55 2.12 8.85
N ILE A 114 -12.53 2.47 9.64
CA ILE A 114 -11.93 1.67 10.72
C ILE A 114 -11.56 0.23 10.32
N HIS A 115 -11.18 0.03 9.04
CA HIS A 115 -10.67 -1.25 8.55
C HIS A 115 -9.36 -1.64 9.21
N TRP A 116 -8.57 -0.64 9.62
CA TRP A 116 -7.44 -0.77 10.53
C TRP A 116 -7.22 0.54 11.29
N THR A 117 -6.34 0.51 12.27
CA THR A 117 -5.91 1.65 13.08
C THR A 117 -4.39 1.74 13.10
N TRP A 118 -3.88 2.92 13.43
CA TRP A 118 -2.46 3.18 13.62
C TRP A 118 -2.16 3.38 15.12
N HIS A 119 -0.89 3.33 15.47
CA HIS A 119 -0.43 3.60 16.83
C HIS A 119 -0.54 5.09 17.16
N ASP A 120 -1.16 5.41 18.30
CA ASP A 120 -1.52 6.78 18.69
C ASP A 120 -0.32 7.74 18.75
N THR A 121 0.76 7.35 19.45
CA THR A 121 1.87 8.26 19.78
C THR A 121 3.21 7.90 19.13
N ASP A 122 3.23 7.09 18.08
CA ASP A 122 4.50 6.71 17.46
C ASP A 122 5.04 7.87 16.58
N PRO A 123 6.21 8.45 16.91
CA PRO A 123 6.72 9.64 16.21
C PRO A 123 7.03 9.38 14.73
N ASN A 124 7.26 8.13 14.33
CA ASN A 124 7.49 7.77 12.93
C ASN A 124 6.22 7.84 12.08
N ILE A 125 5.04 7.96 12.70
CA ILE A 125 3.74 8.02 12.01
C ILE A 125 2.85 9.16 12.52
N GLU A 126 3.44 10.14 13.21
CA GLU A 126 2.73 11.30 13.78
C GLU A 126 2.21 12.24 12.69
N ASP A 127 3.02 12.49 11.65
CA ASP A 127 2.63 13.33 10.52
C ASP A 127 1.68 12.57 9.58
N ARG A 128 0.40 12.94 9.61
CA ARG A 128 -0.71 12.21 8.96
C ARG A 128 -1.51 13.10 8.02
N MET A 129 -2.01 12.49 6.94
CA MET A 129 -2.99 13.05 6.02
C MET A 129 -4.28 12.23 6.10
N TYR A 130 -5.38 12.84 6.55
CA TYR A 130 -6.66 12.16 6.82
C TYR A 130 -6.47 10.91 7.71
N TRP A 131 -5.68 11.05 8.78
CA TRP A 131 -5.35 9.99 9.73
C TRP A 131 -4.51 8.84 9.18
N VAL A 132 -4.01 8.95 7.94
CA VAL A 132 -3.03 8.03 7.37
C VAL A 132 -1.62 8.63 7.47
N PRO A 133 -0.64 7.93 8.05
CA PRO A 133 0.74 8.38 8.10
C PRO A 133 1.35 8.59 6.72
N TRP A 134 2.04 9.72 6.53
CA TRP A 134 2.79 9.95 5.29
C TRP A 134 3.89 8.89 5.08
N THR A 135 4.42 8.34 6.17
CA THR A 135 5.40 7.25 6.15
C THR A 135 4.84 5.94 5.60
N SER A 136 3.52 5.69 5.69
CA SER A 136 2.87 4.54 5.04
C SER A 136 3.03 4.60 3.52
N TYR A 137 2.71 5.75 2.91
CA TYR A 137 2.86 5.96 1.48
C TYR A 137 4.31 5.88 1.03
N TYR A 138 5.22 6.48 1.81
CA TYR A 138 6.66 6.37 1.58
C TYR A 138 7.08 4.89 1.56
N PHE A 139 6.67 4.12 2.57
CA PHE A 139 6.97 2.71 2.71
C PHE A 139 6.52 1.91 1.47
N HIS A 140 5.26 2.06 1.06
CA HIS A 140 4.71 1.38 -0.11
C HIS A 140 5.46 1.72 -1.40
N MET A 141 5.85 2.99 -1.61
CA MET A 141 6.64 3.40 -2.78
C MET A 141 8.02 2.74 -2.83
N VAL A 142 8.74 2.75 -1.72
CA VAL A 142 10.13 2.30 -1.67
C VAL A 142 10.25 0.77 -1.61
N PHE A 143 9.34 0.09 -0.91
CA PHE A 143 9.33 -1.37 -0.84
C PHE A 143 8.93 -2.00 -2.18
N SER A 144 7.94 -1.42 -2.87
CA SER A 144 7.58 -1.88 -4.22
C SER A 144 8.71 -1.64 -5.22
N ALA A 145 9.40 -0.48 -5.16
CA ALA A 145 10.58 -0.20 -5.97
C ALA A 145 11.71 -1.22 -5.71
N SER A 146 11.96 -1.55 -4.45
CA SER A 146 12.95 -2.53 -4.01
C SER A 146 12.61 -3.95 -4.50
N PHE A 147 11.36 -4.39 -4.33
CA PHE A 147 10.88 -5.67 -4.85
C PHE A 147 11.11 -5.79 -6.37
N VAL A 148 10.70 -4.76 -7.13
CA VAL A 148 10.88 -4.72 -8.59
C VAL A 148 12.36 -4.74 -8.97
N PHE A 149 13.22 -4.03 -8.25
CA PHE A 149 14.66 -4.01 -8.52
C PHE A 149 15.26 -5.42 -8.51
N TRP A 150 14.90 -6.24 -7.51
CA TRP A 150 15.39 -7.61 -7.33
C TRP A 150 14.75 -8.59 -8.30
N PHE A 151 13.42 -8.57 -8.45
CA PHE A 151 12.72 -9.51 -9.34
C PHE A 151 13.11 -9.32 -10.81
N PHE A 152 13.31 -8.06 -11.23
CA PHE A 152 13.68 -7.69 -12.60
C PHE A 152 15.18 -7.38 -12.73
N ILE A 153 16.03 -7.96 -11.88
CA ILE A 153 17.48 -7.69 -11.91
C ILE A 153 18.13 -8.03 -13.25
N LYS A 154 17.62 -9.07 -13.93
CA LYS A 154 18.11 -9.52 -15.25
C LYS A 154 17.47 -8.79 -16.43
N GLY A 155 16.34 -8.12 -16.22
CA GLY A 155 15.59 -7.44 -17.26
C GLY A 155 14.13 -7.28 -16.88
N VAL A 156 13.48 -6.28 -17.48
CA VAL A 156 12.09 -5.89 -17.19
C VAL A 156 11.06 -6.60 -18.08
N ASP A 157 11.43 -7.72 -18.71
CA ASP A 157 10.56 -8.39 -19.68
C ASP A 157 9.66 -9.44 -19.02
N LEU A 158 8.34 -9.18 -18.96
CA LEU A 158 7.36 -10.11 -18.38
C LEU A 158 7.02 -11.28 -19.31
N ASP A 159 7.12 -11.07 -20.62
CA ASP A 159 6.72 -12.08 -21.62
C ASP A 159 7.81 -13.15 -21.83
N LYS A 160 9.04 -12.91 -21.33
CA LYS A 160 10.14 -13.86 -21.43
C LYS A 160 10.26 -14.70 -20.17
N THR A 161 10.47 -16.01 -20.33
CA THR A 161 10.90 -16.88 -19.24
C THR A 161 12.43 -17.05 -19.26
N TYR A 162 13.07 -16.99 -18.10
CA TYR A 162 14.49 -17.29 -17.96
C TYR A 162 14.73 -18.77 -17.59
N THR A 163 16.00 -19.16 -17.48
CA THR A 163 16.36 -20.50 -16.97
C THR A 163 15.84 -20.70 -15.55
N PRO A 164 15.49 -21.94 -15.13
CA PRO A 164 14.97 -22.21 -13.79
C PRO A 164 15.87 -21.64 -12.68
N THR A 165 17.19 -21.80 -12.80
CA THR A 165 18.17 -21.23 -11.86
C THR A 165 18.07 -19.72 -11.75
N THR A 166 17.88 -19.03 -12.88
CA THR A 166 17.74 -17.58 -12.90
C THR A 166 16.43 -17.16 -12.25
N GLU A 167 15.32 -17.79 -12.62
CA GLU A 167 14.00 -17.47 -12.05
C GLU A 167 14.00 -17.70 -10.53
N THR A 168 14.47 -18.85 -10.06
CA THR A 168 14.60 -19.14 -8.62
C THR A 168 15.49 -18.12 -7.92
N SER A 169 16.65 -17.78 -8.50
CA SER A 169 17.55 -16.78 -7.90
C SER A 169 16.90 -15.40 -7.79
N THR A 170 16.24 -14.92 -8.85
CA THR A 170 15.56 -13.61 -8.81
C THR A 170 14.35 -13.59 -7.89
N SER A 171 13.63 -14.70 -7.78
CA SER A 171 12.49 -14.88 -6.89
C SER A 171 12.92 -14.83 -5.43
N LEU A 172 13.93 -15.63 -5.04
CA LEU A 172 14.46 -15.64 -3.69
C LEU A 172 15.00 -14.26 -3.27
N LYS A 173 15.69 -13.55 -4.18
CA LYS A 173 16.14 -12.18 -3.93
C LYS A 173 14.97 -11.22 -3.75
N ALA A 174 13.95 -11.31 -4.60
CA ALA A 174 12.77 -10.46 -4.49
C ALA A 174 11.94 -10.74 -3.23
N ILE A 175 11.93 -11.97 -2.74
CA ILE A 175 11.20 -12.33 -1.51
C ILE A 175 11.97 -11.87 -0.27
N PHE A 176 13.28 -12.13 -0.20
CA PHE A 176 14.04 -11.96 1.04
C PHE A 176 14.92 -10.70 1.10
N LEU A 177 15.40 -10.18 -0.03
CA LEU A 177 16.27 -8.98 -0.05
C LEU A 177 15.52 -7.69 -0.33
N SER A 178 14.26 -7.77 -0.76
CA SER A 178 13.43 -6.59 -1.02
C SER A 178 13.12 -5.82 0.26
N THR A 179 12.71 -6.49 1.33
CA THR A 179 12.43 -5.87 2.63
C THR A 179 13.64 -5.16 3.22
N PRO A 180 14.81 -5.80 3.44
CA PRO A 180 15.97 -5.10 3.98
C PRO A 180 16.46 -3.97 3.06
N CYS A 181 16.38 -4.13 1.73
CA CYS A 181 16.72 -3.05 0.81
C CYS A 181 15.69 -1.89 0.87
N GLY A 182 14.41 -2.19 1.08
CA GLY A 182 13.35 -1.20 1.28
C GLY A 182 13.58 -0.40 2.57
N ILE A 183 13.89 -1.09 3.67
CA ILE A 183 14.27 -0.46 4.95
C ILE A 183 15.48 0.44 4.76
N LEU A 184 16.54 -0.03 4.10
CA LEU A 184 17.73 0.80 3.84
C LEU A 184 17.39 2.06 3.01
N CYS A 185 16.59 1.92 1.95
CA CYS A 185 16.17 3.06 1.15
C CYS A 185 15.23 4.02 1.90
N PHE A 186 14.44 3.50 2.85
CA PHE A 186 13.67 4.31 3.79
C PHE A 186 14.61 5.09 4.70
N SER A 187 15.45 4.38 5.45
CA SER A 187 16.31 4.93 6.48
C SER A 187 17.31 5.95 5.97
N VAL A 188 17.90 5.75 4.77
CA VAL A 188 18.93 6.65 4.23
C VAL A 188 18.40 8.04 3.89
N LEU A 189 17.13 8.17 3.50
CA LEU A 189 16.53 9.47 3.17
C LEU A 189 15.70 10.02 4.32
N TYR A 190 14.90 9.16 4.97
CA TYR A 190 13.97 9.57 6.01
C TYR A 190 14.68 10.01 7.28
N HIS A 191 15.47 9.13 7.92
CA HIS A 191 16.02 9.42 9.24
C HIS A 191 16.96 10.64 9.27
N PRO A 192 17.87 10.85 8.29
CA PRO A 192 18.66 12.07 8.28
C PRO A 192 17.81 13.34 8.18
N LEU A 193 16.81 13.37 7.30
CA LEU A 193 15.98 14.57 7.10
C LEU A 193 15.00 14.81 8.25
N HIS A 194 14.30 13.76 8.67
CA HIS A 194 13.29 13.84 9.72
C HIS A 194 13.95 13.97 11.10
N ASP A 195 14.84 13.06 11.46
CA ASP A 195 15.30 12.95 12.86
C ASP A 195 16.48 13.88 13.18
N LEU A 196 17.36 14.16 12.22
CA LEU A 196 18.51 15.07 12.44
C LEU A 196 18.18 16.53 12.08
N TYR A 197 17.32 16.75 11.09
CA TYR A 197 17.00 18.09 10.58
C TYR A 197 15.55 18.53 10.83
N ASN A 198 14.73 17.70 11.47
CA ASN A 198 13.34 18.00 11.81
C ASN A 198 12.48 18.45 10.61
N VAL A 199 12.76 17.87 9.43
CA VAL A 199 11.96 18.11 8.23
C VAL A 199 10.68 17.28 8.32
N SER A 200 9.52 17.92 8.20
CA SER A 200 8.23 17.23 8.19
C SER A 200 8.19 16.11 7.15
N THR A 201 7.64 14.97 7.56
CA THR A 201 7.47 13.79 6.70
C THR A 201 6.70 14.12 5.43
N GLN A 202 5.71 15.00 5.49
CA GLN A 202 5.01 15.48 4.29
C GLN A 202 5.99 16.05 3.25
N ILE A 203 6.95 16.89 3.66
CA ILE A 203 7.93 17.49 2.73
C ILE A 203 8.84 16.42 2.14
N ILE A 204 9.29 15.46 2.95
CA ILE A 204 10.13 14.34 2.52
C ILE A 204 9.38 13.47 1.50
N MET A 205 8.10 13.18 1.75
CA MET A 205 7.25 12.43 0.84
C MET A 205 7.02 13.17 -0.47
N MET A 206 6.74 14.48 -0.43
CA MET A 206 6.59 15.28 -1.65
C MET A 206 7.88 15.31 -2.48
N PHE A 207 9.04 15.36 -1.82
CA PHE A 207 10.34 15.23 -2.50
C PHE A 207 10.50 13.85 -3.17
N LEU A 208 10.14 12.76 -2.48
CA LEU A 208 10.19 11.40 -3.03
C LEU A 208 9.27 11.25 -4.26
N ILE A 209 8.03 11.75 -4.17
CA ILE A 209 7.06 11.76 -5.28
C ILE A 209 7.65 12.53 -6.46
N ALA A 210 8.17 13.74 -6.23
CA ALA A 210 8.77 14.57 -7.27
C ALA A 210 9.97 13.86 -7.95
N LEU A 211 10.84 13.21 -7.16
CA LEU A 211 11.96 12.44 -7.67
C LEU A 211 11.48 11.26 -8.54
N TYR A 212 10.47 10.53 -8.10
CA TYR A 212 9.95 9.39 -8.85
C TYR A 212 9.25 9.83 -10.13
N ILE A 213 8.54 10.97 -10.12
CA ILE A 213 7.96 11.59 -11.33
C ILE A 213 9.07 11.97 -12.30
N LEU A 214 10.09 12.66 -11.82
CA LEU A 214 11.25 13.07 -12.62
C LEU A 214 11.92 11.85 -13.27
N LEU A 215 12.21 10.81 -12.50
CA LEU A 215 12.83 9.57 -13.01
C LEU A 215 11.92 8.85 -14.01
N SER A 216 10.62 8.80 -13.74
CA SER A 216 9.63 8.17 -14.63
C SER A 216 9.52 8.90 -15.97
N ILE A 217 9.63 10.23 -15.99
CA ILE A 217 9.62 11.04 -17.21
C ILE A 217 10.97 10.93 -17.95
N LEU A 218 12.08 11.20 -17.27
CA LEU A 218 13.41 11.26 -17.90
C LEU A 218 13.89 9.91 -18.42
N LYS A 219 13.52 8.81 -17.76
CA LYS A 219 13.91 7.46 -18.16
C LYS A 219 12.80 6.74 -18.92
N ARG A 220 11.75 7.44 -19.34
CA ARG A 220 10.63 6.84 -20.05
C ARG A 220 11.07 6.24 -21.39
N LYS A 221 10.68 4.99 -21.64
CA LYS A 221 10.85 4.35 -22.96
C LYS A 221 9.66 3.44 -23.24
N PRO A 222 8.62 3.91 -23.97
CA PRO A 222 7.38 3.18 -24.11
C PRO A 222 7.58 1.83 -24.82
N ARG A 223 6.79 0.83 -24.39
CA ARG A 223 6.70 -0.47 -25.06
C ARG A 223 5.62 -0.41 -26.14
N LYS A 224 5.87 -1.06 -27.29
CA LYS A 224 4.84 -1.20 -28.32
C LYS A 224 3.87 -2.28 -27.85
N MET A 225 2.66 -1.86 -27.48
CA MET A 225 1.58 -2.74 -27.07
C MET A 225 0.47 -2.72 -28.10
N PHE A 226 0.03 -3.91 -28.50
CA PHE A 226 -1.01 -4.09 -29.52
C PHE A 226 -2.39 -4.39 -28.91
N ASN A 227 -2.44 -4.80 -27.64
CA ASN A 227 -3.66 -5.14 -26.93
C ASN A 227 -3.97 -4.13 -25.82
N ARG A 228 -5.22 -3.67 -25.76
CA ARG A 228 -5.73 -2.84 -24.66
C ARG A 228 -5.87 -3.69 -23.39
N PRO A 229 -5.44 -3.21 -22.22
CA PRO A 229 -5.59 -3.94 -20.96
C PRO A 229 -7.01 -3.77 -20.39
N SER A 230 -8.03 -4.25 -21.10
CA SER A 230 -9.44 -3.99 -20.75
C SER A 230 -9.80 -4.46 -19.33
N SER A 231 -9.30 -5.61 -18.87
CA SER A 231 -9.55 -6.12 -17.52
C SER A 231 -8.94 -5.23 -16.44
N ILE A 232 -7.71 -4.72 -16.64
CA ILE A 232 -7.06 -3.80 -15.69
C ILE A 232 -7.80 -2.45 -15.66
N ILE A 233 -8.21 -1.95 -16.82
CA ILE A 233 -8.99 -0.70 -16.91
C ILE A 233 -10.31 -0.86 -16.15
N LEU A 234 -11.03 -1.96 -16.39
CA LEU A 234 -12.28 -2.25 -15.68
C LEU A 234 -12.04 -2.39 -14.17
N TYR A 235 -10.95 -3.05 -13.76
CA TYR A 235 -10.51 -3.10 -12.36
C TYR A 235 -10.39 -1.74 -11.74
N LEU A 236 -9.59 -0.86 -12.34
CA LEU A 236 -9.36 0.47 -11.79
C LEU A 236 -10.65 1.29 -11.74
N ILE A 237 -11.50 1.20 -12.77
CA ILE A 237 -12.80 1.89 -12.76
C ILE A 237 -13.63 1.42 -11.57
N VAL A 238 -13.80 0.11 -11.37
CA VAL A 238 -14.59 -0.43 -10.25
C VAL A 238 -13.96 -0.06 -8.91
N TYR A 239 -12.64 -0.19 -8.79
CA TYR A 239 -11.86 0.10 -7.60
C TYR A 239 -12.04 1.56 -7.14
N TYR A 240 -11.70 2.52 -8.01
CA TYR A 240 -11.85 3.95 -7.68
C TYR A 240 -13.31 4.37 -7.52
N SER A 241 -14.23 3.83 -8.32
CA SER A 241 -15.66 4.12 -8.15
C SER A 241 -16.15 3.65 -6.79
N THR A 242 -15.65 2.53 -6.27
CA THR A 242 -16.04 2.01 -4.95
C THR A 242 -15.67 2.99 -3.84
N PHE A 243 -14.44 3.54 -3.83
CA PHE A 243 -14.05 4.53 -2.83
C PHE A 243 -14.79 5.86 -2.98
N LEU A 244 -15.07 6.27 -4.21
CA LEU A 244 -15.92 7.43 -4.45
C LEU A 244 -17.34 7.20 -3.92
N CYS A 245 -17.90 6.01 -4.12
CA CYS A 245 -19.20 5.62 -3.55
C CYS A 245 -19.17 5.69 -2.01
N PHE A 246 -18.10 5.20 -1.38
CA PHE A 246 -17.95 5.27 0.07
C PHE A 246 -17.82 6.70 0.59
N ALA A 247 -17.09 7.58 -0.11
CA ALA A 247 -16.99 8.99 0.26
C ALA A 247 -18.35 9.71 0.17
N ILE A 248 -19.14 9.43 -0.88
CA ILE A 248 -20.43 10.09 -1.10
C ILE A 248 -21.51 9.54 -0.17
N TRP A 249 -21.66 8.22 -0.07
CA TRP A 249 -22.82 7.57 0.56
C TRP A 249 -22.48 6.80 1.84
N GLY A 250 -21.23 6.42 2.05
CA GLY A 250 -20.84 5.63 3.21
C GLY A 250 -20.98 6.42 4.51
N LYS A 251 -21.32 5.73 5.60
CA LYS A 251 -21.54 6.32 6.93
C LYS A 251 -20.54 5.71 7.91
N PRO A 252 -19.33 6.27 8.04
CA PRO A 252 -18.30 5.73 8.92
C PRO A 252 -18.77 5.68 10.38
N GLU A 253 -19.68 6.56 10.80
CA GLU A 253 -20.32 6.54 12.12
C GLU A 253 -21.11 5.26 12.43
N ASN A 254 -21.45 4.46 11.41
CA ASN A 254 -22.16 3.19 11.59
C ASN A 254 -21.19 1.99 11.62
N GLU A 255 -19.89 2.21 11.41
CA GLU A 255 -18.90 1.14 11.39
C GLU A 255 -18.47 0.79 12.81
N ILE A 256 -18.38 -0.52 13.07
CA ILE A 256 -17.95 -1.08 14.34
C ILE A 256 -16.81 -2.06 14.06
N SER A 257 -15.65 -1.82 14.69
CA SER A 257 -14.47 -2.64 14.50
C SER A 257 -14.13 -3.38 15.79
N PHE A 258 -14.51 -4.66 15.82
CA PHE A 258 -14.11 -5.59 16.87
C PHE A 258 -12.86 -6.35 16.43
N GLY A 259 -11.83 -6.40 17.27
CA GLY A 259 -10.62 -7.14 16.95
C GLY A 259 -9.44 -6.76 17.83
N PRO A 260 -8.24 -7.24 17.48
CA PRO A 260 -7.03 -6.78 18.14
C PRO A 260 -6.76 -5.33 17.75
N HIS A 261 -6.48 -4.49 18.73
CA HIS A 261 -6.12 -3.07 18.59
C HIS A 261 -4.91 -2.76 19.47
N GLU A 262 -4.44 -1.50 19.46
CA GLU A 262 -3.39 -1.04 20.36
C GLU A 262 -3.77 -1.37 21.82
N GLU A 263 -2.87 -2.01 22.56
CA GLU A 263 -3.16 -2.48 23.92
C GLU A 263 -3.47 -1.29 24.83
N ILE A 264 -4.60 -1.33 25.53
CA ILE A 264 -4.98 -0.27 26.48
C ILE A 264 -4.16 -0.40 27.75
N GLY A 265 -3.69 0.71 28.32
CA GLY A 265 -2.79 0.66 29.46
C GLY A 265 -2.45 2.03 30.07
N PRO A 266 -1.54 2.07 31.06
CA PRO A 266 -1.12 3.30 31.70
C PRO A 266 -0.36 4.24 30.75
N CYS A 267 -0.68 5.53 30.81
CA CYS A 267 -0.21 6.56 29.88
C CYS A 267 1.28 6.92 30.04
N ASN A 268 1.88 6.57 31.19
CA ASN A 268 3.26 6.92 31.56
C ASN A 268 4.31 5.90 31.11
N ILE A 269 3.91 4.80 30.47
CA ILE A 269 4.83 3.72 30.08
C ILE A 269 5.23 3.91 28.62
N THR A 270 6.53 4.12 28.39
CA THR A 270 7.10 4.34 27.04
C THR A 270 8.07 3.24 26.64
N VAL A 271 8.14 2.96 25.34
CA VAL A 271 9.11 2.06 24.69
C VAL A 271 9.84 2.79 23.56
N SER A 272 10.97 2.25 23.11
CA SER A 272 11.71 2.82 21.98
C SER A 272 10.91 2.68 20.67
N SER A 273 11.00 3.69 19.81
CA SER A 273 10.53 3.61 18.42
C SER A 273 11.66 3.16 17.49
N PHE A 274 11.31 2.66 16.31
CA PHE A 274 12.27 2.13 15.35
C PHE A 274 13.19 3.23 14.78
N GLY A 275 14.48 2.91 14.65
CA GLY A 275 15.47 3.70 13.90
C GLY A 275 16.08 4.90 14.63
N THR A 276 15.61 5.28 15.82
CA THR A 276 16.08 6.45 16.58
C THR A 276 16.07 6.24 18.09
N GLU A 277 16.59 7.21 18.85
CA GLU A 277 16.43 7.29 20.31
C GLU A 277 15.03 7.81 20.75
N LEU A 278 14.12 8.04 19.79
CA LEU A 278 12.77 8.50 20.09
C LEU A 278 11.95 7.41 20.79
N LYS A 279 10.99 7.84 21.61
CA LYS A 279 10.13 6.97 22.39
C LYS A 279 8.68 7.16 22.00
N LYS A 280 7.91 6.07 22.05
CA LYS A 280 6.45 6.04 21.92
C LYS A 280 5.83 5.50 23.20
N ARG A 281 4.56 5.82 23.49
CA ARG A 281 3.82 5.13 24.55
C ARG A 281 3.69 3.65 24.18
N LYS A 282 3.69 2.79 25.18
CA LYS A 282 3.48 1.35 24.96
C LYS A 282 2.02 1.01 24.71
N TYR A 283 1.13 1.85 25.23
CA TYR A 283 -0.30 1.58 25.32
C TYR A 283 -1.11 2.76 24.83
N LEU A 284 -2.32 2.46 24.35
CA LEU A 284 -3.35 3.45 24.11
C LEU A 284 -3.88 3.95 25.46
N CYS A 285 -3.81 5.26 25.65
CA CYS A 285 -4.29 5.93 26.87
C CYS A 285 -5.71 6.45 26.67
N ILE A 286 -6.70 5.85 27.34
CA ILE A 286 -8.12 6.23 27.20
C ILE A 286 -8.38 7.69 27.63
N GLU A 287 -7.52 8.27 28.46
CA GLU A 287 -7.70 9.63 28.99
C GLU A 287 -7.39 10.73 27.97
N ASP A 288 -6.44 10.50 27.04
CA ASP A 288 -5.91 11.55 26.17
C ASP A 288 -5.48 11.09 24.75
N TYR A 289 -5.93 9.92 24.30
CA TYR A 289 -5.65 9.46 22.93
C TYR A 289 -6.20 10.43 21.87
N ASN A 290 -5.58 10.44 20.70
CA ASN A 290 -5.93 11.31 19.59
C ASN A 290 -6.05 10.50 18.29
N GLU A 291 -7.23 9.91 18.07
CA GLU A 291 -7.53 9.09 16.89
C GLU A 291 -8.92 9.41 16.32
N ASP A 292 -9.19 9.03 15.05
CA ASP A 292 -10.48 9.25 14.36
C ASP A 292 -11.54 8.19 14.69
N PHE A 293 -11.42 7.52 15.83
CA PHE A 293 -12.36 6.56 16.38
C PHE A 293 -12.63 6.86 17.84
N ASP A 294 -13.70 6.31 18.39
CA ASP A 294 -13.98 6.38 19.83
C ASP A 294 -14.69 5.11 20.33
N PHE A 295 -15.28 5.22 21.52
CA PHE A 295 -15.98 4.12 22.20
C PHE A 295 -17.49 4.38 22.38
N HIS A 296 -18.10 5.29 21.60
CA HIS A 296 -19.51 5.68 21.81
C HIS A 296 -20.53 4.55 21.57
N CYS A 297 -20.14 3.52 20.84
CA CYS A 297 -20.97 2.36 20.49
C CYS A 297 -20.85 1.19 21.49
N VAL A 298 -20.07 1.35 22.57
CA VAL A 298 -19.99 0.39 23.69
C VAL A 298 -20.49 1.03 24.99
N GLU A 299 -21.05 0.23 25.88
CA GLU A 299 -21.56 0.70 27.18
C GLU A 299 -20.41 1.07 28.13
N ASP A 300 -19.37 0.23 28.17
CA ASP A 300 -18.20 0.41 29.01
C ASP A 300 -16.94 0.53 28.15
N VAL A 301 -16.09 1.51 28.47
CA VAL A 301 -14.76 1.62 27.87
C VAL A 301 -13.92 0.38 28.22
N PRO A 302 -13.08 -0.12 27.30
CA PRO A 302 -12.38 -1.37 27.54
C PRO A 302 -11.40 -1.26 28.72
N ALA A 303 -11.29 -2.34 29.49
CA ALA A 303 -10.46 -2.37 30.69
C ALA A 303 -8.96 -2.25 30.37
N GLN A 304 -8.19 -1.83 31.36
CA GLN A 304 -6.73 -1.79 31.30
C GLN A 304 -6.15 -3.17 30.91
N HIS A 305 -5.09 -3.17 30.10
CA HIS A 305 -4.41 -4.34 29.52
C HIS A 305 -5.23 -5.18 28.55
N THR A 306 -6.32 -4.62 28.00
CA THR A 306 -7.12 -5.28 26.97
C THR A 306 -6.50 -5.08 25.59
N LYS A 307 -6.37 -6.18 24.83
CA LYS A 307 -5.84 -6.20 23.46
C LYS A 307 -6.91 -6.36 22.40
N ILE A 308 -8.04 -6.98 22.76
CA ILE A 308 -9.15 -7.24 21.85
C ILE A 308 -10.35 -6.48 22.39
N TYR A 309 -10.79 -5.48 21.66
CA TYR A 309 -11.91 -4.64 22.06
C TYR A 309 -12.63 -4.08 20.82
N THR A 310 -13.73 -3.38 21.08
CA THR A 310 -14.52 -2.74 20.04
C THR A 310 -14.19 -1.25 20.01
N ILE A 311 -13.97 -0.73 18.81
CA ILE A 311 -13.92 0.71 18.53
C ILE A 311 -15.03 1.10 17.55
N CYS A 312 -15.38 2.37 17.57
CA CYS A 312 -16.53 2.93 16.87
C CYS A 312 -16.04 3.99 15.88
N GLY A 313 -16.53 3.93 14.65
CA GLY A 313 -16.19 4.91 13.63
C GLY A 313 -16.82 6.26 13.92
N THR A 314 -16.19 7.34 13.49
CA THR A 314 -16.70 8.69 13.69
C THR A 314 -17.24 9.26 12.38
N PRO A 315 -18.22 10.19 12.41
CA PRO A 315 -18.71 10.82 11.19
C PRO A 315 -17.61 11.63 10.49
N PHE A 316 -17.79 11.91 9.20
CA PHE A 316 -16.91 12.85 8.50
C PHE A 316 -17.04 14.25 9.10
N LYS A 317 -15.92 14.87 9.52
CA LYS A 317 -15.88 16.29 9.90
C LYS A 317 -16.33 17.17 8.73
N ASN A 318 -15.83 16.87 7.53
CA ASN A 318 -16.23 17.51 6.29
C ASN A 318 -16.29 16.47 5.15
N ARG A 319 -17.48 15.93 4.88
CA ARG A 319 -17.67 14.90 3.83
C ARG A 319 -17.27 15.38 2.44
N ILE A 320 -17.56 16.65 2.12
CA ILE A 320 -17.27 17.21 0.78
C ILE A 320 -15.76 17.22 0.52
N GLU A 321 -14.96 17.46 1.55
CA GLU A 321 -13.50 17.42 1.44
C GLU A 321 -12.99 16.04 0.99
N TYR A 322 -13.49 14.96 1.59
CA TYR A 322 -13.16 13.59 1.17
C TYR A 322 -13.63 13.31 -0.26
N VAL A 323 -14.82 13.78 -0.65
CA VAL A 323 -15.31 13.61 -2.03
C VAL A 323 -14.39 14.32 -3.03
N VAL A 324 -14.02 15.58 -2.77
CA VAL A 324 -13.11 16.36 -3.63
C VAL A 324 -11.73 15.71 -3.70
N LEU A 325 -11.22 15.23 -2.56
CA LEU A 325 -9.93 14.53 -2.48
C LEU A 325 -9.93 13.26 -3.34
N ILE A 326 -10.92 12.37 -3.17
CA ILE A 326 -11.01 11.13 -3.95
C ILE A 326 -11.16 11.44 -5.45
N ILE A 327 -11.96 12.44 -5.84
CA ILE A 327 -12.05 12.89 -7.24
C ILE A 327 -10.69 13.35 -7.76
N THR A 328 -9.95 14.12 -6.97
CA THR A 328 -8.61 14.60 -7.33
C THR A 328 -7.65 13.44 -7.55
N ILE A 329 -7.65 12.46 -6.65
CA ILE A 329 -6.86 11.22 -6.77
C ILE A 329 -7.23 10.49 -8.06
N ILE A 330 -8.52 10.36 -8.37
CA ILE A 330 -9.01 9.71 -9.60
C ILE A 330 -8.49 10.42 -10.84
N ILE A 331 -8.52 11.76 -10.88
CA ILE A 331 -8.02 12.54 -12.03
C ILE A 331 -6.52 12.33 -12.21
N ILE A 332 -5.75 12.37 -11.12
CA ILE A 332 -4.29 12.15 -11.15
C ILE A 332 -3.97 10.72 -11.60
N ALA A 333 -4.61 9.72 -10.99
CA ALA A 333 -4.44 8.31 -11.32
C ALA A 333 -4.81 8.02 -12.79
N PHE A 334 -5.95 8.54 -13.25
CA PHE A 334 -6.36 8.41 -14.64
C PHE A 334 -5.32 9.02 -15.59
N THR A 335 -4.82 10.23 -15.28
CA THR A 335 -3.80 10.91 -16.09
C THR A 335 -2.53 10.06 -16.18
N GLN A 336 -2.04 9.55 -15.05
CA GLN A 336 -0.85 8.70 -14.97
C GLN A 336 -1.03 7.39 -15.76
N PHE A 337 -2.19 6.73 -15.63
CA PHE A 337 -2.42 5.42 -16.25
C PHE A 337 -2.85 5.48 -17.72
N SER A 338 -3.41 6.62 -18.16
CA SER A 338 -3.96 6.81 -19.51
C SER A 338 -2.98 6.43 -20.62
N GLU A 339 -1.70 6.73 -20.41
CA GLU A 339 -0.62 6.43 -21.33
C GLU A 339 -0.42 4.92 -21.53
N SER A 340 -0.57 4.11 -20.47
CA SER A 340 -0.48 2.65 -20.53
C SER A 340 -1.67 2.01 -21.28
N PHE A 341 -2.74 2.77 -21.51
CA PHE A 341 -3.96 2.28 -22.18
C PHE A 341 -3.97 2.55 -23.69
N LYS A 342 -3.04 3.37 -24.20
CA LYS A 342 -2.92 3.67 -25.64
C LYS A 342 -2.49 2.42 -26.42
N ILE A 343 -3.16 2.16 -27.54
CA ILE A 343 -2.80 1.09 -28.50
C ILE A 343 -2.01 1.72 -29.64
N ILE A 344 -0.90 1.10 -30.04
CA ILE A 344 -0.23 1.47 -31.29
C ILE A 344 -0.83 0.62 -32.41
N LYS A 345 -1.65 1.23 -33.28
CA LYS A 345 -2.16 0.56 -34.49
C LYS A 345 -0.97 0.16 -35.37
N GLN A 346 -0.91 -1.10 -35.80
CA GLN A 346 -0.02 -1.51 -36.89
C GLN A 346 -0.46 -0.78 -38.16
N ILE A 347 0.32 0.19 -38.62
CA ILE A 347 0.23 0.62 -40.01
C ILE A 347 0.84 -0.53 -40.82
N LYS A 348 0.00 -1.32 -41.51
CA LYS A 348 0.49 -2.25 -42.53
C LYS A 348 1.26 -1.41 -43.55
N LYS A 349 2.55 -1.70 -43.73
CA LYS A 349 3.29 -1.13 -44.87
C LYS A 349 2.60 -1.63 -46.14
N PRO A 350 2.23 -0.76 -47.10
CA PRO A 350 1.88 -1.23 -48.42
C PRO A 350 3.11 -1.91 -49.01
N HIS A 351 2.90 -3.10 -49.58
CA HIS A 351 3.92 -3.89 -50.25
C HIS A 351 4.35 -3.24 -51.56
#